data_AF-A0A8S2YNR9-F1
#
_entry.id   AF-A0A8S2YNR9-F1
#
_cell.length_a   1.000
_cell.length_b   1.000
_cell.length_c   1.000
_cell.angle_alpha   90.00
_cell.angle_beta   90.00
_cell.angle_gamma   90.00
#
_symmetry.space_group_name_H-M   'P 1'
#
loop_
_entity.id
_entity.type
_entity.pdbx_description
1 polymer ?
#
loop_
_entity_poly.entity_id
_entity_poly.type
_entity_poly.pdbx_seq_one_letter_code
_entity_poly.pdbx_strand_id
1 'polypeptide(L)'
;YFAKAASQGNAEGMYNLARLTDRGLGVEKDHNFALKLLEEAAAQPPKHPIFNAFPNLGVAEAEHSLGLRYAEGVVVHKNLV
;
A
#
# COMPACT_ATOMS: atom_id res chain seq x y z
N TYR A 1 7.76 -4.45 -13.19
CA TYR A 1 8.62 -4.75 -12.01
C TYR A 1 7.76 -4.81 -10.74
N PHE A 2 7.21 -3.70 -10.24
CA PHE A 2 6.43 -3.64 -8.99
C PHE A 2 5.28 -4.66 -8.90
N ALA A 3 4.50 -4.87 -9.96
CA ALA A 3 3.45 -5.89 -9.99
C ALA A 3 3.94 -7.31 -9.64
N LYS A 4 5.17 -7.68 -10.04
CA LYS A 4 5.78 -8.97 -9.69
C LYS A 4 6.18 -9.01 -8.20
N ALA A 5 6.73 -7.93 -7.66
CA ALA A 5 7.06 -7.82 -6.25
C ALA A 5 5.80 -7.86 -5.36
N ALA A 6 4.75 -7.13 -5.75
CA ALA A 6 3.45 -7.16 -5.08
C ALA A 6 2.85 -8.57 -5.08
N SER A 7 2.87 -9.28 -6.24
CA SER A 7 2.39 -10.67 -6.34
C SER A 7 3.23 -11.68 -5.52
N GLN A 8 4.41 -11.28 -5.06
CA GLN A 8 5.28 -12.06 -4.16
C GLN A 8 5.12 -11.66 -2.68
N GLY A 9 4.13 -10.81 -2.36
CA GLY A 9 3.87 -10.36 -0.99
C GLY A 9 4.83 -9.27 -0.48
N ASN A 10 5.65 -8.65 -1.33
CA ASN A 10 6.58 -7.61 -0.89
C ASN A 10 5.85 -6.27 -0.70
N ALA A 11 5.84 -5.75 0.54
CA ALA A 11 5.15 -4.51 0.90
C ALA A 11 5.59 -3.28 0.08
N GLU A 12 6.90 -3.12 -0.19
CA GLU A 12 7.40 -2.01 -1.03
C GLU A 12 6.87 -2.13 -2.47
N GLY A 13 6.80 -3.35 -3.00
CA GLY A 13 6.19 -3.65 -4.29
C GLY A 13 4.70 -3.33 -4.33
N MET A 14 3.96 -3.66 -3.27
CA MET A 14 2.54 -3.34 -3.10
C MET A 14 2.30 -1.82 -3.05
N TYR A 15 3.01 -1.09 -2.18
CA TYR A 15 2.92 0.36 -2.06
C TYR A 15 3.31 1.08 -3.37
N ASN A 16 4.39 0.66 -4.04
CA ASN A 16 4.79 1.26 -5.31
C ASN A 16 3.77 0.97 -6.42
N LEU A 17 3.21 -0.24 -6.48
CA LEU A 17 2.12 -0.54 -7.41
C LEU A 17 0.88 0.31 -7.10
N ALA A 18 0.49 0.42 -5.83
CA ALA A 18 -0.63 1.24 -5.39
C ALA A 18 -0.50 2.69 -5.87
N ARG A 19 0.68 3.30 -5.71
CA ARG A 19 0.93 4.68 -6.16
C ARG A 19 0.92 4.86 -7.68
N LEU A 20 1.30 3.84 -8.43
CA LEU A 20 1.22 3.88 -9.90
C LEU A 20 -0.24 3.73 -10.36
N THR A 21 -0.97 2.78 -9.79
CA THR A 21 -2.41 2.56 -10.04
C THR A 21 -3.24 3.77 -9.63
N ASP A 22 -2.95 4.40 -8.50
CA ASP A 22 -3.69 5.59 -8.03
C ASP A 22 -3.57 6.79 -8.98
N ARG A 23 -2.43 6.89 -9.67
CA ARG A 23 -2.06 7.99 -10.56
C ARG A 23 -2.22 7.66 -12.06
N GLY A 24 -2.55 6.42 -12.42
CA GLY A 24 -2.62 5.96 -13.81
C GLY A 24 -1.27 5.94 -14.54
N LEU A 25 -0.16 5.73 -13.81
CA LEU A 25 1.20 5.85 -14.34
C LEU A 25 1.70 4.51 -14.89
N GLY A 26 1.48 4.27 -16.19
CA GLY A 26 1.89 3.04 -16.88
C GLY A 26 1.04 1.81 -16.55
N VAL A 27 -0.05 2.01 -15.81
CA VAL A 27 -1.10 1.05 -15.47
C VAL A 27 -2.44 1.78 -15.50
N GLU A 28 -3.55 1.05 -15.61
CA GLU A 28 -4.89 1.64 -15.50
C GLU A 28 -5.11 2.29 -14.13
N LYS A 29 -5.90 3.37 -14.11
CA LYS A 29 -6.15 4.15 -12.91
C LYS A 29 -7.30 3.55 -12.09
N ASP A 30 -6.99 2.98 -10.93
CA ASP A 30 -7.98 2.39 -10.01
C ASP A 30 -7.68 2.74 -8.54
N HIS A 31 -8.48 3.63 -7.97
CA HIS A 31 -8.35 4.08 -6.58
C HIS A 31 -8.66 2.97 -5.55
N ASN A 32 -9.54 2.02 -5.89
CA ASN A 32 -9.94 0.93 -5.00
C ASN A 32 -8.88 -0.17 -4.97
N PHE A 33 -8.35 -0.55 -6.12
CA PHE A 33 -7.22 -1.48 -6.20
C PHE A 33 -5.96 -0.88 -5.56
N ALA A 34 -5.71 0.41 -5.75
CA ALA A 34 -4.64 1.13 -5.05
C ALA A 34 -4.83 1.11 -3.52
N LEU A 35 -6.05 1.36 -3.01
CA LEU A 35 -6.31 1.27 -1.56
C LEU A 35 -6.04 -0.14 -1.03
N LYS A 36 -6.59 -1.17 -1.69
CA LYS A 36 -6.43 -2.57 -1.27
C LYS A 36 -4.95 -2.96 -1.15
N LEU A 37 -4.11 -2.54 -2.10
CA LEU A 37 -2.67 -2.76 -2.04
C LEU A 37 -1.98 -2.04 -0.89
N LEU A 38 -2.45 -0.86 -0.48
CA LEU A 38 -1.96 -0.17 0.72
C LEU A 38 -2.39 -0.89 2.00
N GLU A 39 -3.63 -1.37 2.07
CA GLU A 39 -4.13 -2.16 3.21
C GLU A 39 -3.36 -3.49 3.36
N GLU A 40 -3.13 -4.21 2.25
CA GLU A 40 -2.32 -5.43 2.22
C GLU A 40 -0.85 -5.19 2.57
N ALA A 41 -0.28 -4.04 2.19
CA ALA A 41 1.07 -3.65 2.57
C ALA A 41 1.17 -3.31 4.07
N ALA A 42 0.25 -2.49 4.58
CA ALA A 42 0.21 -2.06 5.99
C ALA A 42 -0.10 -3.21 6.96
N ALA A 43 -0.80 -4.26 6.52
CA ALA A 43 -1.06 -5.46 7.32
C ALA A 43 0.17 -6.36 7.56
N GLN A 44 1.33 -6.06 6.95
CA GLN A 44 2.55 -6.86 7.12
C GLN A 44 3.34 -6.48 8.37
N PRO A 45 4.27 -7.34 8.85
CA PRO A 45 5.14 -6.99 9.97
C PRO A 45 5.95 -5.70 9.70
N PRO A 46 5.98 -4.74 10.63
CA PRO A 46 6.63 -3.44 10.44
C PRO A 46 8.17 -3.48 10.48
N LYS A 47 8.76 -4.67 10.54
CA LYS A 47 10.22 -4.90 10.55
C LYS A 47 10.65 -5.53 9.25
N HIS A 48 11.80 -5.12 8.72
CA HIS A 48 12.31 -5.62 7.44
C HIS A 48 12.56 -7.14 7.51
N PRO A 49 12.05 -7.95 6.55
CA PRO A 49 11.95 -9.41 6.68
C PRO A 49 13.28 -10.14 6.81
N ILE A 50 14.39 -9.54 6.37
CA ILE A 50 15.75 -10.10 6.48
C ILE A 50 16.53 -9.46 7.66
N PHE A 51 16.14 -8.26 8.09
CA PHE A 51 16.95 -7.41 8.96
C PHE A 51 16.07 -6.73 10.02
N ASN A 52 15.77 -7.44 11.11
CA ASN A 52 14.86 -6.99 12.18
C ASN A 52 15.21 -5.63 12.84
N ALA A 53 16.41 -5.09 12.61
CA ALA A 53 16.84 -3.78 13.08
C ALA A 53 16.34 -2.60 12.22
N PHE A 54 15.88 -2.85 10.99
CA PHE A 54 15.33 -1.85 10.08
C PHE A 54 13.80 -2.00 9.98
N PRO A 55 13.06 -0.90 9.76
CA PRO A 55 11.63 -0.96 9.47
C PRO A 55 11.38 -1.59 8.09
N ASN A 56 10.20 -2.18 7.92
CA ASN A 56 9.69 -2.53 6.60
C ASN A 56 9.18 -1.22 5.94
N LEU A 57 9.94 -0.69 4.99
CA LEU A 57 9.65 0.62 4.39
C LEU A 57 8.27 0.64 3.72
N GLY A 58 7.90 -0.42 3.01
CA GLY A 58 6.60 -0.53 2.37
C GLY A 58 5.42 -0.54 3.34
N VAL A 59 5.59 -1.06 4.57
CA VAL A 59 4.59 -0.95 5.64
C VAL A 59 4.46 0.50 6.08
N ALA A 60 5.57 1.14 6.47
CA ALA A 60 5.56 2.51 6.98
C ALA A 60 5.03 3.52 5.95
N GLU A 61 5.40 3.37 4.68
CA GLU A 61 4.89 4.20 3.59
C GLU A 61 3.39 3.95 3.31
N ALA A 62 2.92 2.71 3.45
CA ALA A 62 1.51 2.37 3.30
C ALA A 62 0.66 2.89 4.46
N GLU A 63 1.09 2.68 5.71
CA GLU A 63 0.46 3.24 6.92
C GLU A 63 0.36 4.77 6.84
N HIS A 64 1.44 5.45 6.43
CA HIS A 64 1.43 6.90 6.22
C HIS A 64 0.42 7.33 5.13
N SER A 65 0.40 6.62 4.00
CA SER A 65 -0.51 6.91 2.88
C SER A 65 -1.98 6.67 3.24
N LEU A 66 -2.28 5.63 4.02
CA LEU A 66 -3.60 5.37 4.58
C LEU A 66 -4.00 6.47 5.57
N GLY A 67 -3.08 6.87 6.47
CA GLY A 67 -3.30 7.97 7.41
C GLY A 67 -3.68 9.28 6.72
N LEU A 68 -2.97 9.66 5.64
CA LEU A 68 -3.33 10.82 4.82
C LEU A 68 -4.70 10.64 4.15
N ARG A 69 -4.97 9.48 3.55
CA ARG A 69 -6.27 9.19 2.90
C ARG A 69 -7.45 9.26 3.85
N TYR A 70 -7.31 8.79 5.09
CA TYR A 70 -8.33 8.91 6.13
C TYR A 70 -8.49 10.35 6.62
N ALA A 71 -7.39 11.10 6.77
CA ALA A 71 -7.42 12.51 7.17
C ALA A 71 -8.04 13.44 6.09
N GLU A 72 -7.78 13.14 4.81
CA GLU A 72 -8.33 13.86 3.65
C GLU A 72 -9.75 13.38 3.27
N GLY A 73 -10.22 12.26 3.85
CA GLY A 73 -11.55 11.69 3.60
C GLY A 73 -11.74 11.04 2.22
N VAL A 74 -10.65 10.63 1.56
CA VAL A 74 -10.64 10.31 0.12
C VAL A 74 -11.13 8.89 -0.20
N VAL A 75 -11.10 7.95 0.75
CA VAL A 75 -11.46 6.53 0.55
C VAL A 75 -11.85 5.84 1.88
N VAL A 76 -12.93 5.04 2.01
CA VAL A 76 -14.10 4.85 1.12
C VAL A 76 -15.42 4.84 1.91
N HIS A 77 -15.73 3.75 2.62
CA HIS A 77 -17.08 3.42 3.09
C HIS A 77 -17.15 3.04 4.57
N LYS A 78 -18.11 3.65 5.25
CA LYS A 78 -18.58 3.31 6.59
C LYS A 78 -19.17 1.89 6.59
N ASN A 79 -18.45 0.90 7.08
CA ASN A 79 -19.02 -0.39 7.47
C ASN A 79 -19.92 -0.16 8.70
N LEU A 80 -21.19 0.15 8.44
CA LEU A 80 -22.26 0.07 9.43
C LEU A 80 -22.58 -1.42 9.63
N VAL A 81 -22.16 -1.94 10.78
CA VAL A 81 -22.70 -3.16 11.40
C VAL A 81 -23.61 -2.74 12.54
#